data_AF-A0A7C0WDC1-F1
#
_entry.id   AF-A0A7C0WDC1-F1
#
_cell.length_a   1.000
_cell.length_b   1.000
_cell.length_c   1.000
_cell.angle_alpha   90.00
_cell.angle_beta   90.00
_cell.angle_gamma   90.00
#
_symmetry.space_group_name_H-M   'P 1'
#
loop_
_entity.id
_entity.type
_entity.pdbx_description
1 polymer ?
#
loop_
_entity_poly.entity_id
_entity_poly.type
_entity_poly.pdbx_seq_one_letter_code
_entity_poly.pdbx_strand_id
1 'polypeptide(L)'
;YNEFHIKDLKRTGAVIFDMVVVNLYPFKDTVSKKGVTVEQARGNIDIGGPCMIRAAAKNFLRVTPVVDPFDYEMIISHMKSNDGKTSFKLRFSLAKKAFEHTAVYDRMIADFLEKRTIEEVSRCYTL
;
A
#
# COMPACT_ATOMS: atom_id res chain seq x y z
N TYR A 1 -17.23 11.45 -9.57
CA TYR A 1 -16.50 12.59 -8.98
C TYR A 1 -17.48 13.75 -8.81
N ASN A 2 -17.30 14.63 -7.83
CA ASN A 2 -18.12 15.86 -7.76
C ASN A 2 -17.56 16.92 -8.73
N GLU A 3 -18.26 18.04 -8.89
CA GLU A 3 -17.86 19.08 -9.86
C GLU A 3 -16.48 19.66 -9.56
N PHE A 4 -16.13 19.85 -8.29
CA PHE A 4 -14.82 20.37 -7.88
C PHE A 4 -13.69 19.43 -8.28
N HIS A 5 -13.85 18.12 -8.04
CA HIS A 5 -12.86 17.12 -8.45
C HIS A 5 -12.66 17.11 -9.98
N ILE A 6 -13.72 17.28 -10.77
CA ILE A 6 -13.62 17.34 -12.24
C ILE A 6 -12.87 18.61 -12.69
N LYS A 7 -13.14 19.76 -12.05
CA LYS A 7 -12.41 21.01 -12.34
C LYS A 7 -10.94 20.88 -12.01
N ASP A 8 -10.59 20.27 -10.88
CA ASP A 8 -9.20 20.06 -10.49
C ASP A 8 -8.45 19.11 -11.42
N LEU A 9 -9.06 18.00 -11.85
CA LEU A 9 -8.48 17.10 -12.85
C LEU A 9 -8.13 17.85 -14.15
N LYS A 10 -9.04 18.70 -14.64
CA LYS A 10 -8.80 19.54 -15.82
C LYS A 10 -7.70 20.57 -15.58
N ARG A 11 -7.71 21.24 -14.42
CA ARG A 11 -6.74 22.29 -14.07
C ARG A 11 -5.31 21.76 -13.97
N THR A 12 -5.13 20.55 -13.45
CA THR A 12 -3.80 19.95 -13.24
C THR A 12 -3.34 19.07 -14.40
N GLY A 13 -4.23 18.73 -15.34
CA GLY A 13 -3.96 17.73 -16.37
C GLY A 13 -3.88 16.30 -15.81
N ALA A 14 -4.37 16.07 -14.59
CA ALA A 14 -4.34 14.75 -13.97
C ALA A 14 -5.40 13.81 -14.56
N VAL A 15 -5.11 12.51 -14.51
CA VAL A 15 -5.99 11.45 -15.01
C VAL A 15 -6.59 10.64 -13.87
N ILE A 16 -7.69 9.96 -14.17
CA ILE A 16 -8.36 9.04 -13.23
C ILE A 16 -7.68 7.67 -13.32
N PHE A 17 -7.56 7.00 -12.18
CA PHE A 17 -7.14 5.60 -12.10
C PHE A 17 -8.33 4.72 -11.74
N ASP A 18 -8.57 3.64 -12.50
CA ASP A 18 -9.58 2.63 -12.19
C ASP A 18 -9.04 1.51 -11.30
N MET A 19 -7.72 1.33 -11.28
CA MET A 19 -7.02 0.30 -10.52
C MET A 19 -5.64 0.81 -10.09
N VAL A 20 -5.23 0.42 -8.88
CA VAL A 20 -3.89 0.64 -8.35
C VAL A 20 -3.37 -0.71 -7.90
N VAL A 21 -2.28 -1.17 -8.50
CA VAL A 21 -1.65 -2.46 -8.21
C VAL A 21 -0.29 -2.20 -7.58
N VAL A 22 -0.18 -2.38 -6.26
CA VAL A 22 1.01 -2.04 -5.48
C VAL A 22 1.22 -3.09 -4.40
N ASN A 23 2.41 -3.69 -4.36
CA ASN A 23 2.88 -4.47 -3.22
C ASN A 23 3.94 -3.67 -2.45
N LEU A 24 4.16 -4.03 -1.19
CA LEU A 24 5.13 -3.37 -0.32
C LEU A 24 6.44 -4.15 -0.29
N TYR A 25 7.55 -3.43 -0.09
CA TYR A 25 8.82 -4.07 0.21
C TYR A 25 8.67 -5.04 1.38
N PRO A 26 9.33 -6.21 1.34
CA PRO A 26 9.24 -7.19 2.41
C PRO A 26 10.08 -6.73 3.61
N PHE A 27 9.53 -5.79 4.39
CA PHE A 27 10.17 -5.24 5.59
C PHE A 27 10.52 -6.36 6.57
N LYS A 28 9.60 -7.32 6.74
CA LYS A 28 9.82 -8.54 7.54
C LYS A 28 11.09 -9.29 7.14
N ASP A 29 11.31 -9.50 5.85
CA ASP A 29 12.48 -10.23 5.35
C ASP A 29 13.76 -9.44 5.60
N THR A 30 13.69 -8.11 5.52
CA THR A 30 14.81 -7.22 5.86
C THR A 30 15.19 -7.36 7.32
N VAL A 31 14.23 -7.21 8.23
CA VAL A 31 14.50 -7.23 9.68
C VAL A 31 14.78 -8.63 10.24
N SER A 32 14.50 -9.69 9.47
CA SER A 32 14.83 -11.08 9.85
C SER A 32 16.28 -11.46 9.58
N LYS A 33 17.03 -10.64 8.82
CA LYS A 33 18.45 -10.91 8.52
C LYS A 33 19.30 -10.74 9.78
N LYS A 34 20.23 -11.68 10.01
CA LYS A 34 21.21 -11.57 11.10
C LYS A 34 22.05 -10.30 10.91
N GLY A 35 22.20 -9.53 11.99
CA GLY A 35 23.05 -8.33 11.99
C GLY A 35 22.46 -7.12 11.27
N VAL A 36 21.15 -7.13 10.95
CA VAL A 36 20.49 -5.95 10.37
C VAL A 36 20.60 -4.76 11.33
N THR A 37 21.08 -3.64 10.82
CA THR A 37 21.19 -2.40 11.60
C THR A 37 19.84 -1.67 11.63
N VAL A 38 19.67 -0.77 12.61
CA VAL A 38 18.50 0.11 12.66
C VAL A 38 18.41 0.97 11.40
N GLU A 39 19.54 1.47 10.89
CA GLU A 39 19.58 2.27 9.66
C GLU A 39 19.16 1.48 8.42
N GLN A 40 19.60 0.22 8.29
CA GLN A 40 19.17 -0.66 7.21
C GLN A 40 17.66 -0.91 7.27
N ALA A 41 17.13 -1.20 8.46
CA ALA A 41 15.69 -1.36 8.61
C ALA A 41 14.94 -0.07 8.26
N ARG A 42 15.37 1.08 8.79
CA ARG A 42 14.77 2.41 8.52
C ARG A 42 14.75 2.74 7.03
N GLY A 43 15.85 2.49 6.32
CA GLY A 43 15.97 2.71 4.88
C GLY A 43 15.05 1.82 4.03
N ASN A 44 14.54 0.72 4.59
CA ASN A 44 13.63 -0.21 3.93
C ASN A 44 12.15 0.01 4.30
N ILE A 45 11.82 1.05 5.06
CA ILE A 45 10.43 1.46 5.31
C ILE A 45 9.88 2.16 4.07
N ASP A 46 8.85 1.58 3.45
CA ASP A 46 8.17 2.13 2.30
C ASP A 46 7.15 3.20 2.73
N ILE A 47 7.25 4.38 2.15
CA ILE A 47 6.33 5.50 2.37
C ILE A 47 5.32 5.62 1.22
N GLY A 48 5.79 5.45 -0.01
CA GLY A 48 4.98 5.65 -1.21
C GLY A 48 3.94 4.54 -1.39
N GLY A 49 4.35 3.29 -1.16
CA GLY A 49 3.50 2.11 -1.27
C GLY A 49 2.26 2.20 -0.38
N PRO A 50 2.39 2.35 0.96
CA PRO A 50 1.24 2.46 1.84
C PRO A 50 0.38 3.69 1.54
N CYS A 51 0.98 4.81 1.11
CA CYS A 51 0.24 6.00 0.69
C CYS A 51 -0.70 5.71 -0.48
N MET A 52 -0.18 5.12 -1.56
CA MET A 52 -0.98 4.76 -2.75
C MET A 52 -2.04 3.71 -2.43
N ILE A 53 -1.70 2.67 -1.68
CA ILE A 53 -2.62 1.61 -1.27
C ILE A 53 -3.79 2.19 -0.46
N ARG A 54 -3.50 3.00 0.57
CA ARG A 54 -4.55 3.60 1.42
C ARG A 54 -5.42 4.58 0.64
N ALA A 55 -4.85 5.37 -0.27
CA ALA A 55 -5.60 6.29 -1.12
C ALA A 55 -6.58 5.53 -2.05
N ALA A 56 -6.12 4.46 -2.70
CA ALA A 56 -6.96 3.61 -3.55
C ALA A 56 -8.03 2.89 -2.73
N ALA A 57 -7.66 2.30 -1.59
CA ALA A 57 -8.56 1.57 -0.71
C ALA A 57 -9.66 2.47 -0.13
N LYS A 58 -9.35 3.71 0.27
CA LYS A 58 -10.36 4.70 0.67
C LYS A 58 -11.35 4.99 -0.47
N ASN A 59 -10.87 5.08 -1.71
CA ASN A 59 -11.69 5.40 -2.87
C ASN A 59 -12.26 4.16 -3.60
N PHE A 60 -12.49 3.05 -2.87
CA PHE A 60 -13.02 1.78 -3.42
C PHE A 60 -14.36 1.90 -4.15
N LEU A 61 -15.09 3.01 -3.98
CA LEU A 61 -16.27 3.31 -4.78
C LEU A 61 -15.93 3.31 -6.29
N ARG A 62 -14.69 3.65 -6.65
CA ARG A 62 -14.21 3.88 -8.02
C ARG A 62 -12.93 3.13 -8.35
N VAL A 63 -11.98 3.07 -7.43
CA VAL A 63 -10.64 2.51 -7.66
C VAL A 63 -10.56 1.09 -7.11
N THR A 64 -9.94 0.19 -7.85
CA THR A 64 -9.67 -1.19 -7.41
C THR A 64 -8.28 -1.25 -6.76
N PRO A 65 -8.15 -1.42 -5.43
CA PRO A 65 -6.87 -1.51 -4.75
C PRO A 65 -6.36 -2.97 -4.75
N VAL A 66 -5.28 -3.28 -5.45
CA VAL A 66 -4.73 -4.64 -5.53
C VAL A 66 -3.37 -4.68 -4.86
N VAL A 67 -3.24 -5.52 -3.84
CA VAL A 67 -2.01 -5.62 -3.01
C VAL A 67 -1.31 -6.96 -3.09
N ASP A 68 -1.93 -7.95 -3.74
CA ASP A 68 -1.48 -9.34 -3.74
C ASP A 68 -1.58 -9.95 -5.15
N PRO A 69 -0.47 -10.45 -5.72
CA PRO A 69 -0.47 -11.15 -6.99
C PRO A 69 -1.41 -12.37 -7.06
N PHE A 70 -1.70 -13.03 -5.94
CA PHE A 70 -2.61 -14.18 -5.92
C PHE A 70 -4.06 -13.80 -6.26
N ASP A 71 -4.43 -12.52 -6.20
CA ASP A 71 -5.77 -12.07 -6.59
C ASP A 71 -5.93 -11.87 -8.11
N TYR A 72 -4.83 -11.87 -8.88
CA TYR A 72 -4.87 -11.45 -10.29
C TYR A 72 -5.79 -12.32 -11.14
N GLU A 73 -5.72 -13.65 -11.00
CA GLU A 73 -6.55 -14.55 -11.80
C GLU A 73 -8.04 -14.35 -11.52
N MET A 74 -8.41 -14.17 -10.25
CA MET A 74 -9.78 -13.88 -9.84
C MET A 74 -10.25 -12.52 -10.38
N ILE A 75 -9.42 -11.48 -10.31
CA ILE A 75 -9.74 -10.14 -10.83
C ILE A 75 -9.92 -10.18 -12.35
N ILE A 76 -9.00 -10.81 -13.07
CA ILE A 76 -9.06 -10.93 -14.54
C ILE A 76 -10.33 -11.68 -14.95
N SER A 77 -10.64 -12.79 -14.28
CA SER A 77 -11.85 -13.58 -14.55
C SER A 77 -13.12 -12.79 -14.25
N HIS A 78 -13.14 -12.04 -13.14
CA HIS A 78 -14.25 -11.15 -12.80
C HIS A 78 -14.46 -10.08 -13.87
N MET A 79 -13.40 -9.44 -14.34
CA MET A 79 -13.48 -8.39 -15.36
C MET A 79 -13.95 -8.94 -16.71
N LYS A 80 -13.46 -10.11 -17.13
CA LYS A 80 -13.91 -10.79 -18.37
C LYS A 80 -15.43 -11.05 -18.35
N SER A 81 -15.96 -11.45 -17.21
CA SER A 81 -17.39 -11.73 -17.02
C SER A 81 -18.25 -10.48 -16.78
N ASN A 82 -17.64 -9.30 -16.67
CA ASN A 82 -18.32 -8.06 -16.27
C ASN A 82 -17.92 -6.88 -17.16
N ASP A 83 -17.85 -7.10 -18.47
CA ASP A 83 -17.60 -6.06 -19.49
C ASP A 83 -16.34 -5.22 -19.20
N GLY A 84 -15.26 -5.91 -18.81
CA GLY A 84 -13.97 -5.30 -18.48
C GLY A 84 -13.95 -4.51 -17.16
N LYS A 85 -15.00 -4.58 -16.33
CA LYS A 85 -15.15 -3.74 -15.12
C LYS A 85 -15.07 -4.57 -13.84
N THR A 86 -14.58 -3.95 -12.76
CA THR A 86 -14.74 -4.51 -11.43
C THR A 86 -16.11 -4.19 -10.85
N SER A 87 -16.67 -5.11 -10.06
CA SER A 87 -17.90 -4.84 -9.31
C SER A 87 -17.62 -4.05 -8.04
N PHE A 88 -18.64 -3.36 -7.52
CA PHE A 88 -18.57 -2.71 -6.21
C PHE A 88 -18.20 -3.71 -5.10
N LYS A 89 -18.79 -4.92 -5.13
CA LYS A 89 -18.50 -5.99 -4.17
C LYS A 89 -17.03 -6.40 -4.19
N LEU A 90 -16.45 -6.58 -5.39
CA LEU A 90 -15.04 -6.91 -5.55
C LEU A 90 -14.15 -5.79 -5.00
N ARG A 91 -14.39 -4.53 -5.38
CA ARG A 91 -13.59 -3.39 -4.89
C ARG A 91 -13.65 -3.26 -3.37
N PHE A 92 -14.82 -3.42 -2.76
CA PHE A 92 -14.93 -3.38 -1.31
C PHE A 92 -14.18 -4.54 -0.62
N SER A 93 -14.24 -5.75 -1.18
CA SER A 93 -13.48 -6.89 -0.67
C SER A 93 -11.96 -6.64 -0.72
N LEU A 94 -11.48 -6.13 -1.86
CA LEU A 94 -10.08 -5.77 -2.05
C LEU A 94 -9.65 -4.60 -1.17
N ALA A 95 -10.52 -3.63 -0.90
CA ALA A 95 -10.23 -2.52 0.01
C ALA A 95 -10.03 -2.99 1.46
N LYS A 96 -10.82 -3.96 1.94
CA LYS A 96 -10.60 -4.58 3.26
C LYS A 96 -9.22 -5.24 3.32
N LYS A 97 -8.87 -6.03 2.29
CA LYS A 97 -7.56 -6.69 2.19
C LYS A 97 -6.42 -5.67 2.13
N ALA A 98 -6.59 -4.58 1.40
CA ALA A 98 -5.60 -3.51 1.27
C ALA A 98 -5.34 -2.79 2.60
N PHE A 99 -6.38 -2.45 3.37
CA PHE A 99 -6.20 -1.85 4.70
C PHE A 99 -5.56 -2.82 5.69
N GLU A 100 -5.97 -4.09 5.69
CA GLU A 100 -5.33 -5.14 6.49
C GLU A 100 -3.84 -5.27 6.16
N HIS A 101 -3.49 -5.29 4.87
CA HIS A 101 -2.11 -5.38 4.40
C HIS A 101 -1.25 -4.22 4.95
N THR A 102 -1.76 -2.98 4.90
CA THR A 102 -1.03 -1.83 5.46
C THR A 102 -0.99 -1.85 6.99
N ALA A 103 -2.02 -2.33 7.67
CA ALA A 103 -2.03 -2.44 9.12
C ALA A 103 -0.99 -3.45 9.61
N VAL A 104 -0.90 -4.61 8.95
CA VAL A 104 0.14 -5.61 9.21
C VAL A 104 1.53 -5.05 8.96
N TYR A 105 1.72 -4.30 7.86
CA TYR A 105 2.99 -3.65 7.56
C TYR A 105 3.43 -2.67 8.65
N ASP A 106 2.54 -1.76 9.06
CA ASP A 106 2.83 -0.78 10.11
C ASP A 106 3.06 -1.47 11.47
N ARG A 107 2.35 -2.56 11.78
CA ARG A 107 2.60 -3.35 13.00
C ARG A 107 4.00 -3.94 13.01
N MET A 108 4.49 -4.46 11.89
CA MET A 108 5.86 -4.98 11.79
C MET A 108 6.91 -3.89 12.04
N ILE A 109 6.68 -2.68 11.55
CA ILE A 109 7.56 -1.53 11.81
C ILE A 109 7.53 -1.16 13.30
N ALA A 110 6.33 -1.06 13.88
CA ALA A 110 6.16 -0.76 15.31
C ALA A 110 6.85 -1.81 16.20
N ASP A 111 6.64 -3.10 15.92
CA ASP A 111 7.28 -4.22 16.61
C ASP A 111 8.81 -4.16 16.53
N PHE A 112 9.35 -3.77 15.37
CA PHE A 112 10.78 -3.64 15.18
C PHE A 112 11.34 -2.51 16.04
N LEU A 113 10.70 -1.32 16.02
CA LEU A 113 11.15 -0.14 16.76
C LEU A 113 11.02 -0.30 18.28
N GLU A 114 9.96 -0.96 18.75
CA GLU A 114 9.72 -1.25 20.17
C GLU A 114 10.86 -2.06 20.80
N LYS A 115 11.54 -2.90 20.00
CA LYS A 115 12.64 -3.75 20.45
C LYS A 115 14.01 -3.06 20.38
N ARG A 116 14.08 -1.76 20.02
CA ARG A 116 15.33 -1.01 19.90
C ARG A 116 15.56 -0.11 21.09
N THR A 117 16.83 0.02 21.47
CA THR A 117 17.23 0.99 22.51
C THR A 117 17.65 2.31 21.88
N ILE A 118 17.58 3.38 22.66
CA ILE A 118 18.02 4.70 22.20
C ILE A 118 19.51 4.72 21.85
N GLU A 119 20.33 3.91 22.54
CA GLU A 119 21.76 3.76 22.26
C GLU A 119 22.01 3.11 20.89
N GLU A 120 21.23 2.08 20.52
CA GLU A 120 21.31 1.44 19.19
C GLU A 120 20.95 2.43 18.07
N VAL A 121 19.88 3.20 18.27
CA VAL A 121 19.42 4.21 17.30
C VAL A 121 20.43 5.35 17.17
N SER A 122 20.97 5.84 18.30
CA SER A 122 21.91 6.97 18.31
C SER A 122 23.21 6.67 17.58
N ARG A 123 23.68 5.41 17.60
CA ARG A 123 24.87 4.99 16.82
C ARG A 123 24.68 5.09 15.31
N CYS A 124 23.44 5.09 14.84
CA CYS A 124 23.12 5.25 13.42
C CYS A 124 23.07 6.73 13.00
N TYR A 125 22.95 7.65 13.95
CA TYR A 125 22.87 9.08 13.70
C TYR A 125 24.26 9.71 13.81
N THR A 126 24.89 9.93 12.65
CA THR A 126 26.09 10.76 12.55
C THR A 126 25.66 12.15 12.12
N LEU A 127 25.79 13.13 13.01
CA LEU A 127 25.75 14.55 12.66
C LEU A 127 27.11 14.97 12.10
#